data_AF-A0A963IJV6-F1
#
_entry.id   AF-A0A963IJV6-F1
#
_cell.length_a   1.000
_cell.length_b   1.000
_cell.length_c   1.000
_cell.angle_alpha   90.00
_cell.angle_beta   90.00
_cell.angle_gamma   90.00
#
_symmetry.space_group_name_H-M   'P 1'
#
loop_
_entity.id
_entity.type
_entity.pdbx_description
1 polymer ?
#
loop_
_entity_poly.entity_id
_entity_poly.type
_entity_poly.pdbx_seq_one_letter_code
_entity_poly.pdbx_strand_id
1 'polypeptide(L)'
;YLLKGKPVFLWNMVDLERIKWEGPDALSPGQHTLEFDFKYDGLGVGTLAFNNMSGLGRPGTGTLKVDGKVVASKTMAKTLPMILQWDESFDIGSDTLTGVNDADYKPPFPLTAKLNKLTIQVDRPQLAPEEIKKLEAAMMEKAKSD
;
A
#
# COMPACT_ATOMS: atom_id res chain seq x y z
N TYR A 1 4.65 -2.25 12.21
CA TYR A 1 5.43 -2.56 13.42
C TYR A 1 4.63 -2.19 14.66
N LEU A 2 5.09 -2.57 15.86
CA LEU A 2 4.50 -2.14 17.13
C LEU A 2 5.36 -1.04 17.77
N LEU A 3 4.83 0.17 17.87
CA LEU A 3 5.51 1.30 18.50
C LEU A 3 4.99 1.45 19.93
N LYS A 4 5.79 1.08 20.94
CA LYS A 4 5.35 1.06 22.35
C LYS A 4 4.03 0.30 22.54
N GLY A 5 3.86 -0.81 21.82
CA GLY A 5 2.65 -1.64 21.81
C GLY A 5 1.54 -1.16 20.87
N LYS A 6 1.63 0.04 20.27
CA LYS A 6 0.63 0.54 19.32
C LYS A 6 0.85 -0.04 17.92
N PRO A 7 -0.19 -0.50 17.22
CA PRO A 7 -0.05 -0.97 15.85
C PRO A 7 0.20 0.20 14.90
N VAL A 8 1.26 0.08 14.09
CA VAL A 8 1.62 1.07 13.08
C VAL A 8 1.80 0.41 11.71
N PHE A 9 1.12 0.95 10.71
CA PHE A 9 1.48 0.78 9.30
C PHE A 9 2.06 2.10 8.79
N LEU A 10 3.22 2.07 8.16
CA LEU A 10 3.88 3.26 7.63
C LEU A 10 4.26 3.01 6.17
N TRP A 11 3.96 3.99 5.32
CA TRP A 11 4.41 4.04 3.94
C TRP A 11 5.40 5.19 3.76
N ASN A 12 6.61 4.87 3.30
CA ASN A 12 7.58 5.86 2.87
C ASN A 12 7.37 6.17 1.38
N MET A 13 6.87 7.36 1.06
CA MET A 13 6.75 7.86 -0.32
C MET A 13 8.08 8.42 -0.81
N VAL A 14 9.11 7.55 -0.87
CA VAL A 14 10.46 7.91 -1.38
C VAL A 14 10.98 9.22 -0.78
N ASP A 15 10.86 9.34 0.54
CA ASP A 15 11.26 10.49 1.37
C ASP A 15 10.48 11.80 1.13
N LEU A 16 9.52 11.82 0.19
CA LEU A 16 8.61 12.96 -0.01
C LEU A 16 7.60 13.09 1.14
N GLU A 17 7.13 11.95 1.64
CA GLU A 17 6.14 11.88 2.71
C GLU A 17 6.24 10.54 3.45
N ARG A 18 6.06 10.54 4.77
CA ARG A 18 5.89 9.34 5.57
C ARG A 18 4.45 9.26 6.05
N ILE A 19 3.63 8.49 5.32
CA ILE A 19 2.21 8.33 5.68
C ILE A 19 2.11 7.27 6.76
N LYS A 20 1.62 7.66 7.93
CA LYS A 20 1.53 6.81 9.12
C LYS A 20 0.08 6.56 9.53
N TRP A 21 -0.32 5.31 9.56
CA TRP A 21 -1.55 4.82 10.20
C TRP A 21 -1.16 4.20 11.54
N GLU A 22 -1.52 4.87 12.63
CA GLU A 22 -1.20 4.43 13.98
C GLU A 22 -2.51 4.26 14.76
N GLY A 23 -2.68 3.10 15.38
CA GLY A 23 -3.77 2.89 16.34
C GLY A 23 -3.58 3.78 17.57
N PRO A 24 -4.67 4.34 18.15
CA PRO A 24 -4.56 5.29 19.24
C PRO A 24 -3.97 4.66 20.52
N ASP A 25 -4.24 3.38 20.72
CA ASP A 25 -3.92 2.64 21.95
C ASP A 25 -2.93 1.50 21.71
N ALA A 26 -2.20 1.15 22.77
CA ALA A 26 -1.40 -0.06 22.78
C ALA A 26 -2.34 -1.28 22.76
N LEU A 27 -1.92 -2.34 22.06
CA LEU A 27 -2.64 -3.61 22.09
C LEU A 27 -2.63 -4.17 23.52
N SER A 28 -3.79 -4.69 23.94
CA SER A 28 -3.89 -5.43 25.19
C SER A 28 -3.09 -6.74 25.11
N PRO A 29 -2.75 -7.36 26.26
CA PRO A 29 -2.22 -8.72 26.25
C PRO A 29 -3.22 -9.69 25.62
N GLY A 30 -2.78 -10.49 24.66
CA GLY A 30 -3.62 -11.50 24.00
C GLY A 30 -3.33 -11.68 22.53
N GLN A 31 -4.22 -12.39 21.86
CA GLN A 31 -4.19 -12.57 20.41
C GLN A 31 -4.99 -11.47 19.73
N HIS A 32 -4.38 -10.84 18.73
CA HIS A 32 -5.00 -9.79 17.93
C HIS A 32 -4.86 -10.09 16.44
N THR A 33 -5.85 -9.68 15.66
CA THR A 33 -5.77 -9.65 14.19
C THR A 33 -5.56 -8.21 13.76
N LEU A 34 -4.43 -7.95 13.09
CA LEU A 34 -4.15 -6.67 12.44
C LEU A 34 -4.41 -6.83 10.94
N GLU A 35 -5.15 -5.87 10.38
CA GLU A 35 -5.43 -5.81 8.94
C GLU A 35 -5.11 -4.40 8.44
N PHE A 36 -4.35 -4.33 7.35
CA PHE A 36 -4.23 -3.09 6.58
C PHE A 36 -4.84 -3.32 5.21
N ASP A 37 -5.96 -2.64 4.95
CA ASP A 37 -6.67 -2.66 3.69
C ASP A 37 -6.34 -1.40 2.90
N PHE A 38 -6.02 -1.54 1.61
CA PHE A 38 -5.72 -0.41 0.75
C PHE A 38 -6.60 -0.43 -0.49
N LYS A 39 -7.58 0.47 -0.54
CA LYS A 39 -8.47 0.63 -1.67
C LYS A 39 -7.88 1.63 -2.66
N TYR A 40 -7.49 1.14 -3.84
CA TYR A 40 -6.92 1.96 -4.91
C TYR A 40 -8.03 2.60 -5.77
N ASP A 41 -7.92 3.91 -6.02
CA ASP A 41 -8.92 4.70 -6.75
C ASP A 41 -8.47 4.96 -8.20
N GLY A 42 -7.97 3.93 -8.88
CA GLY A 42 -7.49 4.01 -10.26
C GLY A 42 -7.78 2.76 -11.08
N LEU A 43 -7.73 2.92 -12.41
CA LEU A 43 -7.96 1.84 -13.39
C LEU A 43 -6.83 0.79 -13.42
N GLY A 44 -5.72 1.07 -12.75
CA GLY A 44 -4.61 0.15 -12.58
C GLY A 44 -3.78 -0.04 -13.85
N VAL A 45 -2.90 -1.04 -13.82
CA VAL A 45 -1.94 -1.32 -14.89
C VAL A 45 -2.58 -1.78 -16.21
N GLY A 46 -3.87 -2.15 -16.19
CA GLY A 46 -4.60 -2.56 -17.39
C GLY A 46 -4.66 -1.48 -18.47
N THR A 47 -4.57 -0.19 -18.11
CA THR A 47 -4.57 0.91 -19.08
C THR A 47 -3.32 0.91 -19.97
N LEU A 48 -2.23 0.27 -19.54
CA LEU A 48 -0.96 0.20 -20.27
C LEU A 48 -1.07 -0.59 -21.58
N ALA A 49 -1.98 -1.56 -21.66
CA ALA A 49 -2.25 -2.31 -22.89
C ALA A 49 -2.74 -1.41 -24.03
N PHE A 50 -3.22 -0.21 -23.71
CA PHE A 50 -3.76 0.78 -24.66
C PHE A 50 -2.87 2.02 -24.76
N ASN A 51 -1.58 1.88 -24.43
CA ASN A 51 -0.61 2.99 -24.40
C ASN A 51 -1.10 4.19 -23.57
N ASN A 52 -1.74 3.91 -22.42
CA ASN A 52 -2.37 4.91 -21.57
C ASN A 52 -1.91 4.77 -20.12
N MET A 53 -1.28 5.82 -19.59
CA MET A 53 -0.72 5.87 -18.23
C MET A 53 -1.73 6.31 -17.16
N SER A 54 -2.97 6.65 -17.54
CA SER A 54 -3.97 7.26 -16.63
C SER A 54 -4.41 6.36 -15.48
N GLY A 55 -4.22 5.04 -15.58
CA GLY A 55 -4.54 4.09 -14.52
C GLY A 55 -3.51 4.03 -13.40
N LEU A 56 -2.33 4.64 -13.56
CA LEU A 56 -1.20 4.53 -12.64
C LEU A 56 -1.09 5.70 -11.66
N GLY A 57 -0.47 5.45 -10.50
CA GLY A 57 -0.12 6.48 -9.51
C GLY A 57 -1.31 7.23 -8.93
N ARG A 58 -2.52 6.65 -9.04
CA ARG A 58 -3.77 7.27 -8.61
C ARG A 58 -3.89 7.26 -7.08
N PRO A 59 -4.81 8.05 -6.51
CA PRO A 59 -5.04 8.02 -5.07
C PRO A 59 -5.44 6.63 -4.58
N GLY A 60 -5.38 6.44 -3.28
CA GLY A 60 -6.00 5.31 -2.61
C GLY A 60 -6.14 5.54 -1.13
N THR A 61 -7.04 4.80 -0.49
CA THR A 61 -7.33 4.94 0.93
C THR A 61 -6.86 3.70 1.69
N GLY A 62 -5.92 3.91 2.60
CA GLY A 62 -5.45 2.91 3.54
C GLY A 62 -6.29 2.92 4.81
N THR A 63 -6.63 1.74 5.31
CA THR A 63 -7.41 1.54 6.55
C THR A 63 -6.73 0.48 7.40
N LEU A 64 -6.28 0.87 8.58
CA LEU A 64 -5.73 -0.03 9.59
C LEU A 64 -6.84 -0.46 10.55
N LYS A 65 -6.96 -1.78 10.76
CA LYS A 65 -7.91 -2.38 11.68
C LYS A 65 -7.21 -3.25 12.73
N VAL A 66 -7.79 -3.28 13.92
CA VAL A 66 -7.45 -4.18 15.03
C VAL A 66 -8.72 -4.95 15.39
N ASP A 67 -8.67 -6.26 15.29
CA ASP A 67 -9.81 -7.16 15.57
C ASP A 67 -11.09 -6.75 14.81
N GLY A 68 -10.91 -6.39 13.54
CA GLY A 68 -11.98 -5.92 12.65
C GLY A 68 -12.43 -4.48 12.86
N LYS A 69 -11.96 -3.79 13.92
CA LYS A 69 -12.30 -2.38 14.19
C LYS A 69 -11.30 -1.45 13.53
N VAL A 70 -11.80 -0.45 12.81
CA VAL A 70 -10.95 0.60 12.22
C VAL A 70 -10.33 1.43 13.34
N VAL A 71 -9.00 1.53 13.33
CA VAL A 71 -8.23 2.34 14.29
C VAL A 71 -7.55 3.54 13.64
N ALA A 72 -7.32 3.49 12.32
CA ALA A 72 -6.84 4.63 11.54
C ALA A 72 -7.27 4.48 10.07
N SER A 73 -7.61 5.59 9.42
CA SER A 73 -7.89 5.62 7.98
C SER A 73 -7.34 6.93 7.39
N LYS A 74 -6.67 6.85 6.25
CA LYS A 74 -6.06 7.98 5.55
C LYS A 74 -6.03 7.73 4.06
N THR A 75 -6.27 8.79 3.29
CA THR A 75 -6.12 8.78 1.84
C THR A 75 -4.73 9.25 1.46
N MET A 76 -4.05 8.48 0.63
CA MET A 76 -2.86 8.90 -0.10
C MET A 76 -3.32 9.57 -1.39
N ALA A 77 -2.94 10.83 -1.60
CA ALA A 77 -3.34 11.57 -2.80
C ALA A 77 -2.73 10.99 -4.09
N LYS A 78 -1.59 10.29 -3.98
CA LYS A 78 -0.89 9.63 -5.08
C LYS A 78 -0.21 8.36 -4.57
N THR A 79 -0.04 7.39 -5.45
CA THR A 79 0.78 6.19 -5.20
C THR A 79 1.97 6.15 -6.14
N LEU A 80 2.89 5.21 -5.90
CA LEU A 80 3.97 4.94 -6.85
C LEU A 80 3.40 4.26 -8.10
N PRO A 81 3.73 4.74 -9.31
CA PRO A 81 3.03 4.31 -10.53
C PRO A 81 3.40 2.91 -11.02
N MET A 82 4.57 2.36 -10.66
CA MET A 82 5.02 1.08 -11.21
C MET A 82 5.65 0.13 -10.18
N ILE A 83 6.91 0.35 -9.81
CA ILE A 83 7.68 -0.59 -8.99
C ILE A 83 8.69 0.17 -8.12
N LEU A 84 8.96 -0.37 -6.93
CA LEU A 84 10.07 0.02 -6.05
C LEU A 84 11.34 -0.74 -6.45
N GLN A 85 12.50 -0.36 -5.91
CA GLN A 85 13.76 -1.00 -6.29
C GLN A 85 13.74 -2.52 -5.99
N TRP A 86 14.41 -3.30 -6.84
CA TRP A 86 14.40 -4.77 -6.79
C TRP A 86 15.33 -5.35 -5.72
N ASP A 87 16.16 -4.51 -5.10
CA ASP A 87 17.08 -4.84 -4.02
C ASP A 87 16.44 -4.79 -2.62
N GLU A 88 15.15 -4.42 -2.52
CA GLU A 88 14.40 -4.44 -1.26
C GLU A 88 13.91 -5.85 -0.92
N SER A 89 14.09 -6.26 0.35
CA SER A 89 13.66 -7.56 0.86
C SER A 89 12.21 -7.57 1.35
N PHE A 90 11.68 -8.78 1.57
CA PHE A 90 10.41 -8.98 2.28
C PHE A 90 10.70 -9.62 3.64
N ASP A 91 10.76 -8.79 4.68
CA ASP A 91 11.14 -9.24 6.02
C ASP A 91 9.95 -9.46 6.94
N ILE A 92 10.03 -10.51 7.77
CA ILE A 92 9.07 -10.83 8.81
C ILE A 92 9.78 -10.86 10.15
N GLY A 93 9.30 -10.06 11.10
CA GLY A 93 9.78 -10.07 12.49
C GLY A 93 10.88 -9.05 12.79
N SER A 94 11.71 -8.67 11.84
CA SER A 94 12.59 -7.49 11.92
C SER A 94 13.07 -7.14 10.53
N ASP A 95 13.10 -5.86 10.21
CA ASP A 95 13.84 -5.36 9.06
C ASP A 95 15.36 -5.46 9.35
N THR A 96 16.14 -5.79 8.33
CA THR A 96 17.60 -5.94 8.39
C THR A 96 18.35 -4.98 7.46
N LEU A 97 17.64 -4.20 6.64
CA LEU A 97 18.18 -3.24 5.69
C LEU A 97 17.93 -1.80 6.16
N THR A 98 17.39 -0.95 5.28
CA THR A 98 17.17 0.47 5.53
C THR A 98 15.82 0.67 6.20
N GLY A 99 15.84 1.22 7.41
CA GLY A 99 14.63 1.42 8.20
C GLY A 99 13.59 2.30 7.49
N VAL A 100 12.34 1.89 7.55
CA VAL A 100 11.22 2.63 6.94
C VAL A 100 11.03 4.05 7.50
N ASN A 101 11.46 4.31 8.75
CA ASN A 101 11.32 5.59 9.41
C ASN A 101 12.33 5.81 10.55
N ASP A 102 13.38 6.61 10.33
CA ASP A 102 14.43 6.87 11.31
C ASP A 102 13.95 7.48 12.63
N ALA A 103 12.78 8.12 12.64
CA ALA A 103 12.22 8.75 13.82
C ALA A 103 11.77 7.74 14.89
N ASP A 104 11.23 6.59 14.48
CA ASP A 104 10.63 5.63 15.42
C ASP A 104 10.77 4.14 15.02
N TYR A 105 11.49 3.84 13.94
CA TYR A 105 11.80 2.50 13.46
C TYR A 105 13.27 2.42 13.03
N LYS A 106 14.14 2.00 13.96
CA LYS A 106 15.58 1.84 13.72
C LYS A 106 15.95 0.36 13.69
N PRO A 107 16.39 -0.19 12.54
CA PRO A 107 16.88 -1.55 12.45
C PRO A 107 18.13 -1.79 13.33
N PRO A 108 18.25 -2.96 14.00
CA PRO A 108 17.22 -3.98 14.09
C PRO A 108 16.06 -3.54 15.00
N PHE A 109 14.83 -3.77 14.53
CA PHE A 109 13.60 -3.50 15.29
C PHE A 109 12.84 -4.83 15.49
N PRO A 110 13.27 -5.66 16.45
CA PRO A 110 12.74 -7.01 16.60
C PRO A 110 11.29 -7.00 17.11
N LEU A 111 10.47 -7.86 16.53
CA LEU A 111 9.10 -8.12 16.94
C LEU A 111 9.08 -8.67 18.37
N THR A 112 8.37 -8.00 19.26
CA THR A 112 8.24 -8.37 20.68
C THR A 112 7.02 -9.26 20.95
N ALA A 113 6.50 -9.93 19.93
CA ALA A 113 5.29 -10.74 19.96
C ALA A 113 5.45 -12.01 19.12
N LYS A 114 4.53 -12.96 19.30
CA LYS A 114 4.47 -14.17 18.46
C LYS A 114 3.62 -13.89 17.22
N LEU A 115 4.22 -13.98 16.03
CA LEU A 115 3.48 -13.99 14.78
C LEU A 115 2.95 -15.41 14.52
N ASN A 116 1.64 -15.55 14.31
CA ASN A 116 1.01 -16.84 14.04
C ASN A 116 0.72 -17.07 12.54
N LYS A 117 0.26 -16.03 11.83
CA LYS A 117 -0.12 -16.12 10.42
C LYS A 117 0.07 -14.76 9.74
N LEU A 118 0.52 -14.80 8.50
CA LEU A 118 0.49 -13.67 7.57
C LEU A 118 -0.35 -14.06 6.35
N THR A 119 -1.16 -13.15 5.85
CA THR A 119 -1.93 -13.33 4.62
C THR A 119 -1.81 -12.06 3.80
N ILE A 120 -1.47 -12.24 2.53
CA ILE A 120 -1.41 -11.16 1.55
C ILE A 120 -2.44 -11.51 0.49
N GLN A 121 -3.41 -10.62 0.31
CA GLN A 121 -4.41 -10.71 -0.73
C GLN A 121 -4.24 -9.51 -1.65
N VAL A 122 -4.13 -9.76 -2.95
CA VAL A 122 -3.96 -8.71 -3.95
C VAL A 122 -5.17 -8.76 -4.88
N ASP A 123 -6.05 -7.78 -4.74
CA ASP A 123 -7.16 -7.55 -5.66
C ASP A 123 -6.78 -6.42 -6.62
N ARG A 124 -6.53 -6.77 -7.88
CA ARG A 124 -6.07 -5.80 -8.89
C ARG A 124 -7.28 -5.19 -9.59
N PRO A 125 -7.32 -3.85 -9.81
CA PRO A 125 -8.35 -3.23 -10.62
C PRO A 125 -8.49 -3.93 -11.97
N GLN A 126 -9.74 -4.24 -12.34
CA GLN A 126 -10.10 -4.80 -13.64
C GLN A 126 -10.82 -3.73 -14.45
N LEU A 127 -10.46 -3.59 -15.72
CA LEU A 127 -11.13 -2.65 -16.62
C LEU A 127 -12.53 -3.16 -16.95
N ALA A 128 -13.53 -2.28 -16.83
CA ALA A 128 -14.87 -2.56 -17.34
C ALA A 128 -14.87 -2.57 -18.88
N PRO A 129 -15.79 -3.32 -19.54
CA PRO A 129 -15.89 -3.35 -20.99
C PRO A 129 -16.02 -1.97 -21.64
N GLU A 130 -16.70 -1.03 -20.97
CA GLU A 130 -16.88 0.34 -21.43
C GLU A 130 -15.57 1.13 -21.41
N GLU A 131 -14.75 0.95 -20.37
CA GLU A 131 -13.43 1.58 -20.27
C GLU A 131 -12.48 1.02 -21.33
N ILE A 132 -12.53 -0.29 -21.61
CA ILE A 132 -11.76 -0.92 -22.69
C ILE A 132 -12.09 -0.26 -24.04
N LYS A 133 -13.38 -0.20 -24.40
CA LYS A 133 -13.81 0.42 -25.67
C LYS A 133 -13.35 1.88 -25.79
N LYS A 134 -13.44 2.63 -24.69
CA LYS A 134 -12.99 4.02 -24.65
C LYS A 134 -11.48 4.15 -24.83
N LEU A 135 -10.70 3.28 -24.20
CA LEU A 135 -9.24 3.25 -24.33
C LEU A 135 -8.79 2.84 -25.73
N GLU A 136 -9.44 1.83 -26.33
CA GLU A 136 -9.21 1.40 -27.71
C GLU A 136 -9.48 2.52 -28.71
N ALA A 137 -10.64 3.19 -28.58
CA ALA A 137 -11.00 4.32 -29.44
C ALA A 137 -9.97 5.45 -29.33
N ALA A 138 -9.58 5.83 -28.11
CA ALA A 138 -8.58 6.86 -27.88
C ALA A 138 -7.20 6.49 -28.46
N MET A 139 -6.81 5.22 -28.39
CA MET A 139 -5.56 4.73 -28.96
C MET A 139 -5.58 4.78 -30.49
N MET A 140 -6.68 4.34 -31.12
CA MET A 140 -6.85 4.40 -32.57
C MET A 140 -6.84 5.84 -33.11
N GLU A 141 -7.49 6.77 -32.41
CA GLU A 141 -7.50 8.17 -32.83
C GLU A 141 -6.10 8.80 -32.75
N LYS A 142 -5.32 8.50 -31.70
CA LYS A 142 -3.91 8.94 -31.62
C LYS A 142 -3.05 8.36 -32.75
N ALA A 143 -3.24 7.09 -33.09
CA ALA A 143 -2.48 6.45 -34.16
C ALA A 143 -2.78 7.05 -35.56
N LYS A 144 -3.91 7.74 -35.74
CA LYS A 144 -4.21 8.47 -36.98
C LYS A 144 -3.57 9.86 -37.03
N SER A 145 -3.23 10.44 -35.88
CA SER A 145 -2.66 11.78 -35.76
C SER A 145 -1.13 11.81 -35.78
N ASP A 146 -0.49 10.64 -35.68
CA ASP A 146 0.96 10.44 -35.75
C ASP A 146 1.40 10.02 -37.17
#